data_AF-A0A1A9ZYE1-F1
#
_entry.id   AF-A0A1A9ZYE1-F1
#
_cell.length_a   1.000
_cell.length_b   1.000
_cell.length_c   1.000
_cell.angle_alpha   90.00
_cell.angle_beta   90.00
_cell.angle_gamma   90.00
#
_symmetry.space_group_name_H-M   'P 1'
#
loop_
_entity.id
_entity.type
_entity.pdbx_description
1 polymer ?
#
loop_
_entity_poly.entity_id
_entity_poly.type
_entity_poly.pdbx_seq_one_letter_code
_entity_poly.pdbx_strand_id
1 'polypeptide(L)'
;MDTVTEGQLTKYYWMFSWWYTLSILSLYLAFVLKIGPSLMKNRPAFQMKALLMINNVTQIILCAYVMERMRTFCQGELFDFTNCRVHDDMSEKSLEYNEIIRYVSMLKNLELFDTVLFVLRKKQNQVTPLHVFHHTSVLVLMLLYFRYYRDAAAAAANYESSFA
;
A
#
# COMPACT_ATOMS: atom_id res chain seq x y z
N MET A 1 -23.64 -2.73 14.23
CA MET A 1 -22.33 -3.04 13.64
C MET A 1 -21.52 -3.72 14.74
N ASP A 2 -21.18 -4.99 14.58
CA ASP A 2 -20.66 -5.81 15.68
C ASP A 2 -19.25 -5.36 16.10
N THR A 3 -18.99 -5.37 17.40
CA THR A 3 -17.71 -4.97 18.05
C THR A 3 -16.49 -5.74 17.53
N VAL A 4 -16.71 -6.91 16.92
CA VAL A 4 -15.69 -7.72 16.25
C VAL A 4 -15.23 -7.08 14.94
N THR A 5 -16.13 -6.45 14.19
CA THR A 5 -15.85 -5.79 12.92
C THR A 5 -15.05 -4.50 13.13
N GLU A 6 -15.39 -3.71 14.16
CA GLU A 6 -14.63 -2.52 14.56
C GLU A 6 -13.18 -2.85 14.97
N GLY A 7 -12.97 -3.92 15.76
CA GLY A 7 -11.64 -4.34 16.23
C GLY A 7 -10.72 -4.86 15.12
N GLN A 8 -11.29 -5.50 14.09
CA GLN A 8 -10.55 -5.91 12.89
C GLN A 8 -10.18 -4.70 12.04
N LEU A 9 -11.14 -3.79 11.77
CA LEU A 9 -10.90 -2.55 11.04
C LEU A 9 -9.78 -1.70 11.68
N THR A 10 -9.80 -1.52 13.01
CA THR A 10 -8.77 -0.75 13.73
C THR A 10 -7.35 -1.30 13.60
N LYS A 11 -7.19 -2.63 13.57
CA LYS A 11 -5.88 -3.28 13.47
C LYS A 11 -5.25 -3.16 12.08
N TYR A 12 -6.02 -2.85 11.04
CA TYR A 12 -5.49 -2.72 9.67
C TYR A 12 -5.18 -1.27 9.28
N TYR A 13 -5.64 -0.28 10.06
CA TYR A 13 -5.45 1.14 9.77
C TYR A 13 -4.07 1.71 10.06
N TRP A 14 -3.23 1.05 10.87
CA TRP A 14 -1.93 1.62 11.25
C TRP A 14 -1.02 1.86 10.04
N MET A 15 -1.13 1.03 8.99
CA MET A 15 -0.37 1.17 7.74
C MET A 15 -0.75 2.43 6.93
N PHE A 16 -1.93 3.00 7.17
CA PHE A 16 -2.43 4.23 6.56
C PHE A 16 -2.48 5.41 7.55
N SER A 17 -1.75 5.28 8.65
CA SER A 17 -1.51 6.39 9.58
C SER A 17 -0.52 7.37 8.98
N TRP A 18 -0.76 8.67 9.15
CA TRP A 18 0.15 9.74 8.71
C TRP A 18 1.54 9.50 9.26
N TRP A 19 1.60 9.14 10.55
CA TRP A 19 2.83 8.89 11.26
C TRP A 19 3.60 7.72 10.67
N TYR A 20 2.92 6.63 10.31
CA TYR A 20 3.58 5.47 9.71
C TYR A 20 4.10 5.79 8.30
N THR A 21 3.22 6.24 7.40
CA THR A 21 3.57 6.46 5.99
C THR A 21 4.62 7.56 5.82
N LEU A 22 4.53 8.66 6.57
CA LEU A 22 5.54 9.72 6.50
C LEU A 22 6.88 9.27 7.08
N SER A 23 6.87 8.50 8.16
CA SER A 23 8.10 7.99 8.77
C SER A 23 8.82 7.01 7.84
N ILE A 24 8.09 6.04 7.26
CA ILE A 24 8.68 5.05 6.36
C ILE A 24 9.21 5.72 5.08
N LEU A 25 8.47 6.69 4.51
CA LEU A 25 8.91 7.44 3.33
C LEU A 25 10.12 8.32 3.62
N SER A 26 10.13 8.99 4.77
CA SER A 26 11.28 9.83 5.18
C SER A 26 12.54 9.00 5.37
N LEU A 27 12.42 7.86 6.05
CA LEU A 27 13.52 6.91 6.22
C LEU A 27 14.00 6.36 4.88
N TYR A 28 13.05 5.98 4.03
CA TYR A 28 13.30 5.49 2.67
C TYR A 28 14.10 6.49 1.84
N LEU A 29 13.64 7.74 1.75
CA LEU A 29 14.31 8.79 0.99
C LEU A 29 15.69 9.13 1.57
N ALA A 30 15.81 9.23 2.90
CA ALA A 30 17.09 9.45 3.57
C ALA A 30 18.08 8.32 3.25
N PHE A 31 17.60 7.07 3.26
CA PHE A 31 18.40 5.91 2.95
C PHE A 31 18.85 5.89 1.48
N VAL A 32 17.91 5.97 0.54
CA VAL A 32 18.21 5.82 -0.89
C VAL A 32 19.04 6.97 -1.45
N LEU A 33 18.78 8.21 -1.00
CA LEU A 33 19.44 9.38 -1.57
C LEU A 33 20.80 9.69 -0.93
N LYS A 34 20.97 9.43 0.37
CA LYS A 34 22.18 9.84 1.10
C LYS A 34 22.87 8.71 1.85
N ILE A 35 22.18 8.05 2.77
CA ILE A 35 22.82 7.14 3.73
C ILE A 35 23.36 5.89 3.02
N GLY A 36 22.54 5.22 2.22
CA GLY A 36 22.90 4.01 1.49
C GLY A 36 24.06 4.21 0.52
N PRO A 37 24.02 5.19 -0.40
CA PRO A 37 25.15 5.48 -1.30
C PRO A 37 26.44 5.84 -0.54
N SER A 38 26.34 6.61 0.54
CA SER A 38 27.49 6.99 1.38
C SER A 38 28.12 5.77 2.08
N LEU A 39 27.30 4.92 2.70
CA LEU A 39 27.75 3.69 3.36
C LEU A 39 28.39 2.71 2.38
N MET A 40 27.87 2.65 1.15
CA MET A 40 28.38 1.76 0.11
C MET A 40 29.62 2.30 -0.60
N LYS A 41 29.98 3.58 -0.46
CA LYS A 41 31.13 4.18 -1.17
C LYS A 41 32.41 3.36 -0.98
N ASN A 42 32.71 2.98 0.27
CA ASN A 42 33.93 2.27 0.65
C ASN A 42 33.74 0.74 0.86
N ARG A 43 32.57 0.18 0.51
CA ARG A 43 32.28 -1.25 0.69
C ARG A 43 32.07 -1.97 -0.63
N PRO A 44 32.45 -3.26 -0.78
CA PRO A 44 32.08 -4.04 -1.96
C PRO A 44 30.56 -4.24 -2.03
N ALA A 45 30.03 -4.53 -3.23
CA ALA A 45 28.61 -4.81 -3.40
C ALA A 45 28.22 -6.09 -2.62
N PHE A 46 27.15 -6.01 -1.83
CA PHE A 46 26.67 -7.16 -1.08
C PHE A 46 26.07 -8.23 -2.01
N GLN A 47 26.46 -9.49 -1.83
CA GLN A 47 25.91 -10.62 -2.60
C GLN A 47 24.63 -11.17 -1.94
N MET A 48 23.57 -10.38 -1.92
CA MET A 48 22.27 -10.76 -1.33
C MET A 48 21.33 -11.39 -2.38
N LYS A 49 21.82 -12.37 -3.15
CA LYS A 49 21.01 -13.00 -4.21
C LYS A 49 19.79 -13.73 -3.66
N ALA A 50 19.94 -14.45 -2.55
CA ALA A 50 18.85 -15.19 -1.92
C ALA A 50 17.74 -14.24 -1.41
N LEU A 51 18.12 -13.17 -0.72
CA LEU A 51 17.15 -12.19 -0.19
C LEU A 51 16.35 -11.51 -1.31
N LEU A 52 17.01 -11.13 -2.40
CA LEU A 52 16.32 -10.57 -3.57
C LEU A 52 15.37 -11.58 -4.22
N MET A 53 15.79 -12.84 -4.33
CA MET A 53 14.93 -13.89 -4.88
C MET A 53 13.69 -14.09 -4.00
N ILE A 54 13.86 -14.12 -2.67
CA ILE A 54 12.75 -14.24 -1.72
C ILE A 54 11.79 -13.06 -1.86
N ASN A 55 12.30 -11.82 -1.95
CA ASN A 55 11.46 -10.65 -2.17
C ASN A 55 10.66 -10.75 -3.46
N ASN A 56 11.32 -11.03 -4.59
CA ASN A 56 10.67 -11.10 -5.89
C ASN A 56 9.59 -12.19 -5.93
N VAL A 57 9.88 -13.38 -5.38
CA VAL A 57 8.90 -14.47 -5.28
C VAL A 57 7.72 -14.06 -4.39
N THR A 58 8.00 -13.42 -3.25
CA THR A 58 6.96 -12.92 -2.34
C THR A 58 6.06 -11.90 -3.03
N GLN A 59 6.64 -10.98 -3.81
CA GLN A 59 5.88 -10.02 -4.60
C GLN A 59 5.02 -10.69 -5.67
N ILE A 60 5.55 -11.69 -6.39
CA ILE A 60 4.77 -12.42 -7.40
C ILE A 60 3.55 -13.09 -6.75
N ILE A 61 3.74 -13.75 -5.61
CA ILE A 61 2.65 -14.41 -4.87
C ILE A 61 1.60 -13.38 -4.42
N LEU A 62 2.03 -12.27 -3.82
CA LEU A 62 1.12 -11.22 -3.37
C LEU A 62 0.38 -10.53 -4.52
N CYS A 63 1.05 -10.28 -5.64
CA CYS A 63 0.43 -9.76 -6.86
C CYS A 63 -0.66 -10.72 -7.36
N ALA A 64 -0.35 -12.01 -7.48
CA ALA A 64 -1.32 -13.01 -7.92
C ALA A 64 -2.54 -13.07 -7.00
N TYR A 65 -2.32 -13.05 -5.68
CA TYR A 65 -3.40 -13.02 -4.69
C TYR A 65 -4.27 -11.76 -4.82
N VAL A 66 -3.66 -10.58 -4.92
CA VAL A 66 -4.41 -9.32 -5.10
C VAL A 66 -5.19 -9.33 -6.41
N MET A 67 -4.60 -9.83 -7.50
CA MET A 67 -5.28 -9.95 -8.79
C MET A 67 -6.50 -10.88 -8.71
N GLU A 68 -6.40 -12.00 -8.00
CA GLU A 68 -7.51 -12.92 -7.79
C GLU A 68 -8.63 -12.26 -6.99
N ARG A 69 -8.31 -11.64 -5.85
CA ARG A 69 -9.30 -10.95 -5.02
C ARG A 69 -9.95 -9.78 -5.76
N MET A 70 -9.16 -9.00 -6.51
CA MET A 70 -9.67 -7.91 -7.34
C MET A 70 -10.60 -8.44 -8.45
N ARG A 71 -10.28 -9.57 -9.07
CA ARG A 71 -11.16 -10.19 -10.07
C ARG A 71 -12.51 -10.55 -9.47
N THR A 72 -12.52 -11.21 -8.30
CA THR A 72 -13.77 -11.55 -7.60
C THR A 72 -14.55 -10.31 -7.18
N PHE A 73 -13.85 -9.29 -6.66
CA PHE A 73 -14.46 -8.00 -6.29
C PHE A 73 -15.10 -7.29 -7.49
N CYS A 74 -14.46 -7.33 -8.67
CA CYS A 74 -14.96 -6.72 -9.90
C CYS A 74 -16.00 -7.56 -10.65
N GLN A 75 -16.23 -8.83 -10.27
CA GLN A 75 -17.23 -9.71 -10.89
C GLN A 75 -18.66 -9.49 -10.37
N GLY A 76 -18.86 -8.65 -9.36
CA GLY A 76 -20.18 -8.10 -9.02
C GLY A 76 -20.62 -7.01 -10.01
N GLU A 77 -21.91 -6.67 -10.04
CA GLU A 77 -22.52 -5.60 -10.86
C GLU A 77 -22.00 -4.17 -10.57
N LEU A 78 -20.74 -4.00 -10.14
CA LEU A 78 -20.10 -2.71 -9.84
C LEU A 78 -19.46 -2.05 -11.06
N PHE A 79 -19.25 -2.78 -12.16
CA PHE A 79 -18.74 -2.24 -13.42
C PHE A 79 -19.84 -2.13 -14.50
N ASP A 80 -21.09 -1.90 -14.08
CA ASP A 80 -22.04 -1.28 -14.98
C ASP A 80 -21.69 0.21 -15.08
N PHE A 81 -20.84 0.58 -16.07
CA PHE A 81 -20.54 1.99 -16.39
C PHE A 81 -21.81 2.80 -16.71
N THR A 82 -22.94 2.13 -16.89
CA THR A 82 -24.26 2.71 -17.14
C THR A 82 -24.99 3.12 -15.85
N ASN A 83 -24.64 2.54 -14.69
CA ASN A 83 -25.25 2.83 -13.39
C ASN A 83 -24.15 3.02 -12.33
N CYS A 84 -23.62 4.25 -12.22
CA CYS A 84 -22.84 4.70 -11.07
C CYS A 84 -23.72 4.75 -9.81
N ARG A 85 -24.06 3.59 -9.23
CA ARG A 85 -24.55 3.51 -7.87
C ARG A 85 -23.42 3.05 -6.97
N VAL A 86 -22.97 3.96 -6.11
CA VAL A 86 -22.29 3.60 -4.87
C VAL A 86 -23.21 2.59 -4.19
N HIS A 87 -22.83 1.32 -4.17
CA HIS A 87 -23.64 0.29 -3.52
C HIS A 87 -23.70 0.61 -2.03
N ASP A 88 -24.91 0.84 -1.53
CA ASP A 88 -25.23 1.01 -0.10
C ASP A 88 -25.12 -0.30 0.71
N ASP A 89 -24.73 -1.41 0.08
CA ASP A 89 -24.52 -2.71 0.73
C ASP A 89 -23.14 -2.75 1.42
N MET A 90 -22.96 -1.83 2.37
CA MET A 90 -21.68 -1.35 2.90
C MET A 90 -20.99 -2.29 3.89
N SER A 91 -21.48 -3.50 4.15
CA SER A 91 -20.88 -4.38 5.17
C SER A 91 -19.92 -5.44 4.59
N GLU A 92 -20.31 -6.19 3.55
CA GLU A 92 -19.50 -7.31 3.05
C GLU A 92 -18.46 -6.86 2.00
N LYS A 93 -18.89 -6.05 1.01
CA LYS A 93 -17.98 -5.48 0.00
C LYS A 93 -16.93 -4.54 0.59
N SER A 94 -17.25 -3.84 1.70
CA SER A 94 -16.29 -2.97 2.38
C SER A 94 -15.19 -3.77 3.08
N LEU A 95 -15.50 -4.95 3.64
CA LEU A 95 -14.52 -5.83 4.26
C LEU A 95 -13.57 -6.43 3.23
N GLU A 96 -14.10 -6.88 2.08
CA GLU A 96 -13.26 -7.39 0.98
C GLU A 96 -12.34 -6.30 0.41
N TYR A 97 -12.86 -5.08 0.23
CA TYR A 97 -12.07 -3.94 -0.21
C TYR A 97 -10.94 -3.61 0.78
N ASN A 98 -11.24 -3.63 2.08
CA ASN A 98 -10.24 -3.39 3.13
C ASN A 98 -9.16 -4.48 3.17
N GLU A 99 -9.51 -5.73 2.85
CA GLU A 99 -8.53 -6.80 2.71
C GLU A 99 -7.63 -6.58 1.49
N ILE A 100 -8.22 -6.27 0.32
CA ILE A 100 -7.46 -5.99 -0.91
C ILE A 100 -6.47 -4.85 -0.69
N ILE A 101 -6.93 -3.72 -0.16
CA ILE A 101 -6.08 -2.53 0.03
C ILE A 101 -4.96 -2.77 1.03
N ARG A 102 -5.16 -3.67 2.02
CA ARG A 102 -4.11 -4.11 2.94
C ARG A 102 -3.00 -4.84 2.20
N TYR A 103 -3.32 -5.83 1.37
CA TYR A 103 -2.31 -6.58 0.63
C TYR A 103 -1.61 -5.73 -0.43
N VAL A 104 -2.34 -4.80 -1.08
CA VAL A 104 -1.73 -3.79 -1.96
C VAL A 104 -0.73 -2.93 -1.19
N SER A 105 -1.07 -2.47 0.03
CA SER A 105 -0.14 -1.70 0.85
C SER A 105 1.10 -2.50 1.25
N MET A 106 0.93 -3.78 1.61
CA MET A 106 2.08 -4.66 1.89
C MET A 106 2.99 -4.78 0.66
N LEU A 107 2.40 -4.99 -0.53
CA LEU A 107 3.13 -5.05 -1.79
C LEU A 107 3.92 -3.76 -2.06
N LYS A 108 3.32 -2.59 -1.84
CA LYS A 108 4.01 -1.29 -2.01
C LYS A 108 5.16 -1.07 -1.02
N ASN A 109 5.04 -1.56 0.20
CA ASN A 109 6.17 -1.52 1.15
C ASN A 109 7.32 -2.47 0.71
N LEU A 110 7.00 -3.62 0.11
CA LEU A 110 8.02 -4.52 -0.45
C LEU A 110 8.73 -3.92 -1.66
N GLU A 111 8.01 -3.18 -2.52
CA GLU A 111 8.64 -2.44 -3.63
C GLU A 111 9.67 -1.42 -3.10
N LEU A 112 9.37 -0.70 -2.01
CA LEU A 112 10.35 0.17 -1.34
C LEU A 112 11.56 -0.63 -0.84
N PHE A 113 11.35 -1.81 -0.27
CA PHE A 113 12.45 -2.64 0.21
C PHE A 113 13.39 -3.12 -0.90
N ASP A 114 12.87 -3.39 -2.11
CA ASP A 114 13.74 -3.78 -3.24
C ASP A 114 14.70 -2.67 -3.65
N THR A 115 14.24 -1.43 -3.62
CA THR A 115 15.11 -0.29 -3.93
C THR A 115 16.24 -0.12 -2.91
N VAL A 116 15.98 -0.42 -1.63
CA VAL A 116 17.00 -0.51 -0.58
C VAL A 116 18.03 -1.58 -0.93
N LEU A 117 17.58 -2.75 -1.40
CA LEU A 117 18.49 -3.80 -1.88
C LEU A 117 19.28 -3.38 -3.13
N PHE A 118 18.70 -2.61 -4.05
CA PHE A 118 19.41 -2.09 -5.22
C PHE A 118 20.57 -1.17 -4.82
N VAL A 119 20.34 -0.29 -3.85
CA VAL A 119 21.39 0.59 -3.28
C VAL A 119 22.51 -0.24 -2.64
N LEU A 120 22.15 -1.23 -1.80
CA LEU A 120 23.14 -2.11 -1.14
C LEU A 120 23.90 -3.02 -2.12
N ARG A 121 23.38 -3.25 -3.33
CA ARG A 121 24.05 -4.00 -4.40
C ARG A 121 24.89 -3.12 -5.33
N LYS A 122 24.98 -1.81 -5.05
CA LYS A 122 25.60 -0.80 -5.94
C LYS A 122 24.98 -0.80 -7.35
N LYS A 123 23.69 -1.10 -7.48
CA LYS A 123 22.95 -1.07 -8.74
C LYS A 123 22.23 0.27 -8.94
N GLN A 124 22.97 1.37 -8.78
CA GLN A 124 22.38 2.73 -8.83
C GLN A 124 21.76 3.06 -10.19
N ASN A 125 22.20 2.43 -11.27
CA ASN A 125 21.58 2.59 -12.60
C ASN A 125 20.09 2.20 -12.63
N GLN A 126 19.63 1.37 -11.68
CA GLN A 126 18.22 0.97 -11.55
C GLN A 126 17.41 1.97 -10.71
N VAL A 127 18.08 2.74 -9.85
CA VAL A 127 17.45 3.69 -8.93
C VAL A 127 17.52 5.10 -9.54
N THR A 128 16.69 5.33 -10.55
CA THR A 128 16.59 6.63 -11.23
C THR A 128 15.75 7.62 -10.39
N PRO A 129 15.90 8.94 -10.60
CA PRO A 129 15.04 9.93 -9.95
C PRO A 129 13.55 9.68 -10.21
N LEU A 130 13.22 9.24 -11.43
CA LEU A 130 11.85 8.88 -11.81
C LEU A 130 11.33 7.70 -10.99
N HIS A 131 12.16 6.66 -10.81
CA HIS A 131 11.80 5.50 -10.01
C HIS A 131 11.52 5.88 -8.55
N VAL A 132 12.41 6.67 -7.94
CA VAL A 132 12.23 7.15 -6.56
C VAL A 132 10.98 8.03 -6.43
N PHE A 133 10.76 8.95 -7.37
CA PHE A 133 9.57 9.78 -7.41
C PHE A 133 8.30 8.96 -7.52
N HIS A 134 8.25 8.00 -8.46
CA HIS A 134 7.11 7.11 -8.67
C HIS A 134 6.76 6.31 -7.41
N HIS A 135 7.73 5.63 -6.78
CA HIS A 135 7.45 4.84 -5.57
C HIS A 135 7.00 5.70 -4.40
N THR A 136 7.53 6.92 -4.29
CA THR A 136 7.12 7.87 -3.24
C THR A 136 5.71 8.41 -3.50
N SER A 137 5.42 8.85 -4.73
CA SER A 137 4.15 9.47 -5.08
C SER A 137 2.99 8.48 -5.01
N VAL A 138 3.18 7.23 -5.44
CA VAL A 138 2.15 6.18 -5.37
C VAL A 138 1.72 5.91 -3.92
N LEU A 139 2.66 5.85 -2.96
CA LEU A 139 2.34 5.65 -1.54
C LEU A 139 1.63 6.86 -0.93
N VAL A 140 2.03 8.08 -1.29
CA VAL A 140 1.34 9.31 -0.84
C VAL A 140 -0.07 9.36 -1.41
N LEU A 141 -0.26 9.09 -2.70
CA LEU A 141 -1.58 9.06 -3.33
C LEU A 141 -2.48 8.00 -2.70
N MET A 142 -1.94 6.82 -2.41
CA MET A 142 -2.67 5.74 -1.74
C MET A 142 -3.13 6.15 -0.33
N LEU A 143 -2.28 6.83 0.44
CA LEU A 143 -2.64 7.38 1.75
C LEU A 143 -3.76 8.42 1.64
N LEU A 144 -3.63 9.38 0.73
CA LEU A 144 -4.63 10.44 0.52
C LEU A 144 -5.98 9.85 0.09
N TYR A 145 -5.95 8.90 -0.84
CA TYR A 145 -7.14 8.21 -1.33
C TYR A 145 -7.86 7.46 -0.21
N PHE A 146 -7.12 6.68 0.59
CA PHE A 146 -7.69 5.95 1.72
C PHE A 146 -8.32 6.88 2.77
N ARG A 147 -7.67 8.01 3.05
CA ARG A 147 -8.20 9.02 3.99
C ARG A 147 -9.45 9.70 3.46
N TYR A 148 -9.46 10.08 2.19
CA TYR A 148 -10.62 10.69 1.56
C TYR A 148 -11.85 9.78 1.68
N TYR A 149 -11.71 8.48 1.35
CA TYR A 149 -12.80 7.51 1.49
C TYR A 149 -13.27 7.34 2.93
N ARG A 150 -12.34 7.30 3.88
CA ARG A 150 -12.69 7.19 5.31
C ARG A 150 -13.46 8.41 5.80
N ASP A 151 -12.97 9.60 5.48
CA ASP A 151 -13.58 10.85 5.96
C ASP A 151 -14.98 11.02 5.33
N ALA A 152 -15.16 10.59 4.07
CA ALA A 152 -16.46 10.49 3.43
C ALA A 152 -17.39 9.48 4.13
N ALA A 153 -16.90 8.28 4.46
CA ALA A 153 -17.68 7.27 5.17
C ALA A 153 -18.09 7.73 6.59
N ALA A 154 -17.20 8.41 7.31
CA ALA A 154 -17.50 8.97 8.63
C ALA A 154 -18.54 10.10 8.56
N ALA A 155 -18.49 10.95 7.53
CA ALA A 155 -19.50 11.98 7.32
C ALA A 155 -20.89 11.39 7.03
N ALA A 156 -20.97 10.31 6.25
CA ALA A 156 -22.22 9.60 5.97
C ALA A 156 -22.84 8.99 7.25
N ALA A 157 -22.04 8.31 8.07
CA ALA A 157 -22.51 7.72 9.33
C ALA A 157 -23.04 8.77 10.32
N ASN A 158 -22.36 9.92 10.42
CA ASN A 158 -22.82 11.03 11.28
C ASN A 158 -24.15 11.62 10.78
N TYR A 159 -24.35 11.69 9.46
CA TYR A 159 -25.60 12.16 8.86
C TYR A 159 -26.76 11.21 9.22
N GLU A 160 -26.61 9.90 9.04
CA GLU A 160 -27.65 8.91 9.39
C GLU A 160 -28.04 8.96 10.88
N SER A 161 -27.05 9.06 11.78
CA SER A 161 -27.30 9.17 13.22
C SER A 161 -28.01 10.48 13.64
N SER A 162 -28.01 11.51 12.79
CA SER A 162 -28.71 12.77 13.07
C SER A 162 -30.21 12.72 12.73
N PHE A 163 -30.66 11.68 12.04
CA PHE A 163 -32.08 11.45 11.68
C PHE A 163 -32.72 10.29 12.47
N ALA A 164 -31.97 9.64 13.36
CA ALA A 164 -32.44 8.60 14.28
C ALA A 164 -32.65 9.16 15.69
#